data_AF-A0A1S9SR95-F1
#
_entry.id   AF-A0A1S9SR95-F1
#
_cell.length_a   1.000
_cell.length_b   1.000
_cell.length_c   1.000
_cell.angle_alpha   90.00
_cell.angle_beta   90.00
_cell.angle_gamma   90.00
#
_symmetry.space_group_name_H-M   'P 1'
#
loop_
_entity.id
_entity.type
_entity.pdbx_description
1 polymer ?
#
loop_
_entity_poly.entity_id
_entity_poly.type
_entity_poly.pdbx_seq_one_letter_code
_entity_poly.pdbx_strand_id
1 'polypeptide(L)' 'EKKMPLGIQLRQVKYLNNIVEQDHRFIKKRVRSMLGLKSFRTATSILSGIEAMPMVKKGQLVLLDK' A
#
# COMPACT_ATOMS: atom_id res chain seq x y z
N GLU A 1 -7.85 -15.85 24.76
CA GLU A 1 -8.58 -14.78 24.04
C GLU A 1 -7.68 -13.53 23.99
N LYS A 2 -7.28 -13.05 22.80
CA LYS A 2 -6.38 -11.88 22.70
C LYS A 2 -7.18 -10.62 23.04
N LYS A 3 -7.07 -10.14 24.28
CA LYS A 3 -7.70 -8.88 24.70
C LYS A 3 -7.10 -7.71 23.92
N MET A 4 -7.95 -6.88 23.34
CA MET A 4 -7.55 -5.70 22.56
C MET A 4 -7.05 -4.59 23.50
N PRO A 5 -6.00 -3.82 23.14
CA PRO A 5 -5.46 -2.77 24.00
C PRO A 5 -6.49 -1.66 24.25
N LEU A 6 -6.69 -1.30 25.52
CA LEU A 6 -7.49 -0.16 25.97
C LEU A 6 -6.80 1.14 25.49
N GLY A 7 -7.34 1.75 24.44
CA GLY A 7 -6.80 2.98 23.85
C GLY A 7 -6.91 3.06 22.33
N ILE A 8 -7.26 1.96 21.65
CA ILE A 8 -7.51 1.97 20.22
C ILE A 8 -8.97 2.35 19.97
N GLN A 9 -9.22 3.57 19.49
CA GLN A 9 -10.53 3.94 18.95
C GLN A 9 -10.78 3.12 17.67
N LEU A 10 -11.63 2.10 17.78
CA LEU A 10 -12.17 1.41 16.61
C LEU A 10 -13.01 2.42 15.83
N ARG A 11 -12.47 2.95 14.72
CA ARG A 11 -13.31 3.61 13.71
C ARG A 11 -14.20 2.53 13.09
N GLN A 12 -15.40 2.35 13.64
CA GLN A 12 -16.49 1.56 13.04
C GLN A 12 -17.08 2.25 11.78
N VAL A 13 -16.39 3.24 11.21
CA VAL A 13 -16.78 3.83 9.93
C VAL A 13 -16.34 2.88 8.82
N LYS A 14 -17.18 1.87 8.56
CA LYS A 14 -17.00 0.85 7.51
C LYS A 14 -16.54 1.47 6.17
N TYR A 15 -17.05 2.65 5.85
CA TYR A 15 -16.69 3.40 4.65
C TYR A 15 -15.20 3.81 4.60
N LEU A 16 -14.65 4.36 5.69
CA LEU A 16 -13.24 4.77 5.74
C LEU A 16 -12.31 3.56 5.67
N ASN A 17 -12.69 2.46 6.31
CA ASN A 17 -11.95 1.20 6.23
C ASN A 17 -11.95 0.64 4.81
N ASN A 18 -13.09 0.72 4.10
CA ASN A 18 -13.17 0.29 2.71
C ASN A 18 -12.24 1.11 1.79
N ILE A 19 -12.12 2.43 1.98
CA ILE A 19 -11.21 3.27 1.18
C ILE A 19 -9.75 2.84 1.39
N VAL A 20 -9.33 2.70 2.64
CA VAL A 20 -7.96 2.31 2.98
C VAL A 20 -7.66 0.89 2.47
N GLU A 21 -8.60 -0.04 2.67
CA GLU A 21 -8.44 -1.41 2.19
C GLU A 21 -8.41 -1.50 0.66
N GLN A 22 -9.17 -0.65 -0.02
CA GLN A 22 -9.24 -0.58 -1.47
C GLN A 22 -7.96 0.00 -2.06
N ASP A 23 -7.41 1.06 -1.45
CA ASP A 23 -6.14 1.65 -1.87
C ASP A 23 -5.00 0.62 -1.80
N HIS A 24 -4.92 -0.13 -0.69
CA HIS A 24 -3.90 -1.17 -0.52
C HIS A 24 -4.15 -2.43 -1.37
N ARG A 25 -5.34 -2.60 -1.96
CA ARG A 25 -5.71 -3.84 -2.70
C ARG A 25 -4.80 -4.07 -3.91
N PHE A 26 -4.43 -2.99 -4.61
CA PHE A 26 -3.58 -3.09 -5.79
C PHE A 26 -2.18 -3.62 -5.45
N ILE A 27 -1.56 -3.03 -4.43
CA ILE A 27 -0.23 -3.42 -3.95
C ILE A 27 -0.26 -4.85 -3.42
N LYS A 28 -1.25 -5.19 -2.58
CA LYS A 28 -1.39 -6.55 -2.02
C LYS A 28 -1.59 -7.61 -3.11
N LYS A 29 -2.35 -7.30 -4.18
CA LYS A 29 -2.56 -8.24 -5.29
C LYS A 29 -1.24 -8.55 -6.02
N ARG A 30 -0.40 -7.54 -6.26
CA ARG A 30 0.91 -7.71 -6.91
C ARG A 30 1.91 -8.43 -6.02
N VAL A 31 1.97 -8.08 -4.73
CA VAL A 31 2.86 -8.73 -3.77
C VAL A 31 2.45 -10.19 -3.53
N ARG A 32 1.15 -10.51 -3.51
CA ARG A 32 0.66 -11.89 -3.30
C ARG A 32 1.13 -12.86 -4.39
N SER A 33 1.31 -12.40 -5.63
CA SER A 33 1.86 -13.23 -6.72
C SER A 33 3.39 -13.39 -6.65
N MET A 34 4.08 -12.64 -5.78
CA MET A 34 5.52 -12.75 -5.60
C MET A 34 5.84 -13.83 -4.56
N LEU A 35 6.92 -14.59 -4.76
CA LEU A 35 7.43 -15.62 -3.83
C LEU A 35 8.07 -15.04 -2.54
N GLY A 36 7.65 -13.83 -2.14
CA GLY A 36 8.21 -13.09 -1.02
C GLY A 36 9.43 -12.24 -1.40
N LEU A 37 9.71 -11.25 -0.55
CA LEU A 37 10.82 -10.30 -0.69
C LEU A 37 11.92 -10.73 0.28
N LYS A 38 13.11 -11.05 -0.23
CA LYS A 38 14.22 -11.58 0.58
C LYS A 38 14.96 -10.51 1.40
N SER A 39 14.79 -9.22 1.06
CA SER A 39 15.44 -8.11 1.78
C SER A 39 14.55 -6.87 1.81
N PHE A 40 14.71 -6.03 2.83
CA PHE A 40 13.97 -4.77 2.96
C PHE A 40 14.31 -3.77 1.85
N ARG A 41 15.59 -3.64 1.47
CA ARG A 41 16.00 -2.74 0.37
C ARG A 41 15.33 -3.13 -0.96
N THR A 42 15.31 -4.43 -1.25
CA THR A 42 14.64 -4.97 -2.44
C THR A 42 13.13 -4.75 -2.33
N ALA A 43 12.55 -4.93 -1.15
CA ALA A 43 11.13 -4.70 -0.91
C ALA A 43 10.72 -3.25 -1.18
N THR A 44 11.47 -2.28 -0.65
CA THR A 44 11.22 -0.86 -0.89
C THR A 44 11.29 -0.52 -2.36
N SER A 45 12.33 -0.99 -3.07
CA SER A 45 12.50 -0.72 -4.50
C SER A 45 11.35 -1.29 -5.35
N ILE A 46 10.91 -2.52 -5.02
CA ILE A 46 9.79 -3.17 -5.73
C ILE A 46 8.47 -2.44 -5.44
N LEU A 47 8.20 -2.09 -4.18
CA LEU A 47 6.98 -1.36 -3.82
C LEU A 47 6.93 0.02 -4.50
N SER A 48 8.04 0.76 -4.52
CA SER A 48 8.13 2.04 -5.24
C SER A 48 7.89 1.89 -6.74
N GLY A 49 8.39 0.82 -7.37
CA GLY A 49 8.09 0.52 -8.77
C GLY A 49 6.62 0.18 -9.02
N ILE A 50 5.99 -0.56 -8.10
CA ILE A 50 4.55 -0.88 -8.18
C ILE A 50 3.70 0.40 -8.05
N GLU A 51 4.09 1.35 -7.18
CA GLU A 51 3.40 2.64 -7.02
C GLU A 51 3.65 3.62 -8.17
N ALA A 52 4.84 3.58 -8.78
CA ALA A 52 5.20 4.45 -9.89
C ALA A 52 4.31 4.23 -11.13
N MET A 53 3.93 2.98 -11.45
CA MET A 53 3.10 2.68 -12.62
C MET A 53 1.73 3.42 -12.59
N PRO A 54 0.93 3.34 -11.51
CA PRO A 54 -0.27 4.15 -11.35
C PRO A 54 -0.04 5.66 -11.40
N MET A 55 1.07 6.16 -10.82
CA MET A 55 1.40 7.60 -10.86
C MET A 55 1.67 8.08 -12.28
N VAL A 56 2.41 7.31 -13.08
CA VAL A 56 2.63 7.58 -14.51
C VAL A 56 1.30 7.60 -15.25
N LYS A 57 0.46 6.58 -15.04
CA LYS A 57 -0.85 6.47 -15.71
C LYS A 57 -1.78 7.64 -15.37
N LYS A 58 -1.69 8.18 -14.15
CA LYS A 58 -2.47 9.34 -13.70
C LYS A 58 -1.85 10.68 -14.10
N GLY A 59 -0.66 10.71 -14.70
CA GLY A 59 0.05 11.96 -15.00
C GLY A 59 0.55 12.68 -13.74
N GLN A 60 0.71 11.97 -12.63
CA GLN A 60 1.17 12.53 -11.34
C GLN A 60 2.69 12.59 -11.23
N LEU A 61 3.41 12.13 -12.26
CA LEU A 61 4.85 12.36 -12.36
C LEU A 61 5.10 13.83 -12.65
N VAL A 62 5.47 14.59 -11.61
CA VAL A 62 6.18 15.84 -11.79
C VAL A 62 7.58 15.44 -12.27
N LEU A 63 7.78 15.41 -13.58
CA LEU A 63 9.12 15.46 -14.13
C LEU A 63 9.70 16.78 -13.63
N LEU A 64 10.63 16.71 -12.67
CA LEU A 64 11.53 17.81 -12.42
C LEU A 64 12.42 17.89 -13.67
N ASP A 65 11.94 18.59 -14.70
CA ASP A 65 12.81 19.08 -15.76
C ASP A 65 13.89 19.92 -15.08
N LYS A 66 15.11 19.40 -15.12
CA LYS A 66 16.34 20.10 -14.74
C LYS A 66 16.98 20.69 -15.97
#